data_AF-A0A845KV70-F1
#
_entry.id   AF-A0A845KV70-F1
#
_cell.length_a   1.000
_cell.length_b   1.000
_cell.length_c   1.000
_cell.angle_alpha   90.00
_cell.angle_beta   90.00
_cell.angle_gamma   90.00
#
_symmetry.space_group_name_H-M   'P 1'
#
loop_
_entity.id
_entity.type
_entity.pdbx_description
1 polymer ?
#
loop_
_entity_poly.entity_id
_entity_poly.type
_entity_poly.pdbx_seq_one_letter_code
_entity_poly.pdbx_strand_id
1 'polypeptide(L)'
;MKGFVNDRKWIIEKKNDIAIRAMDNKDKTDQFIEKKNEIEEGISRIPTDLPDEIQRQVDAAIENIRHDLNEEGEELEQEASEISEDADEVMDTADSISDDLKEKGNKLKDLNGIPILGNFADAKGEEVLDQADQIIDLRQETQQYQDDLLASKNRLMNHR
;
A
#
# COMPACT_ATOMS: atom_id res chain seq x y z
N MET A 1 -23.61 16.15 -7.97
CA MET A 1 -22.31 16.15 -8.69
C MET A 1 -21.16 16.77 -7.90
N LYS A 2 -21.34 17.84 -7.09
CA LYS A 2 -20.23 18.38 -6.27
C LYS A 2 -19.63 17.40 -5.25
N GLY A 3 -20.41 16.44 -4.73
CA GLY A 3 -19.93 15.36 -3.85
C GLY A 3 -18.96 14.42 -4.56
N PHE A 4 -19.44 13.69 -5.59
CA PHE A 4 -18.62 12.77 -6.39
C PHE A 4 -17.28 13.35 -6.87
N VAL A 5 -17.26 14.59 -7.36
CA VAL A 5 -16.00 15.21 -7.83
C VAL A 5 -15.00 15.39 -6.69
N ASN A 6 -15.47 15.72 -5.49
CA ASN A 6 -14.61 15.83 -4.31
C ASN A 6 -14.15 14.45 -3.83
N ASP A 7 -15.05 13.47 -3.82
CA ASP A 7 -14.77 12.11 -3.35
C ASP A 7 -13.74 11.42 -4.27
N ARG A 8 -13.97 11.48 -5.59
CA ARG A 8 -13.03 10.99 -6.60
C ARG A 8 -11.66 11.69 -6.50
N LYS A 9 -11.66 13.01 -6.30
CA LYS A 9 -10.41 13.77 -6.13
C LYS A 9 -9.64 13.29 -4.90
N TRP A 10 -10.32 13.10 -3.78
CA TRP A 10 -9.71 12.60 -2.55
C TRP A 10 -9.11 11.20 -2.75
N ILE A 11 -9.84 10.28 -3.38
CA ILE A 11 -9.33 8.93 -3.71
C ILE A 11 -8.05 9.03 -4.55
N ILE A 12 -8.05 9.86 -5.60
CA ILE A 12 -6.87 10.02 -6.47
C ILE A 12 -5.67 10.56 -5.67
N GLU A 13 -5.87 11.59 -4.86
CA GLU A 13 -4.80 12.20 -4.06
C GLU A 13 -4.20 11.18 -3.08
N LYS A 14 -5.05 10.45 -2.35
CA LYS A 14 -4.62 9.42 -1.40
C LYS A 14 -3.95 8.23 -2.06
N LYS A 15 -4.54 7.68 -3.13
CA LYS A 15 -3.94 6.59 -3.92
C LYS A 15 -2.53 6.96 -4.41
N ASN A 16 -2.34 8.18 -4.89
CA ASN A 16 -1.03 8.61 -5.38
C ASN A 16 -0.02 8.77 -4.25
N ASP A 17 -0.43 9.23 -3.07
CA ASP A 17 0.42 9.26 -1.87
C ASP A 17 0.86 7.85 -1.46
N ILE A 18 -0.09 6.91 -1.40
CA ILE A 18 0.16 5.49 -1.13
C ILE A 18 1.15 4.92 -2.13
N ALA A 19 0.97 5.18 -3.42
CA ALA A 19 1.87 4.70 -4.47
C ALA A 19 3.31 5.17 -4.25
N ILE A 20 3.50 6.45 -3.93
CA ILE A 20 4.83 7.04 -3.69
C ILE A 20 5.47 6.41 -2.45
N ARG A 21 4.72 6.34 -1.34
CA ARG A 21 5.23 5.78 -0.08
C ARG A 21 5.53 4.29 -0.19
N ALA A 22 4.70 3.53 -0.90
CA ALA A 22 4.93 2.10 -1.14
C ALA A 22 6.19 1.87 -1.98
N MET A 23 6.43 2.71 -3.01
CA MET A 23 7.67 2.66 -3.80
C MET A 23 8.89 2.99 -2.95
N ASP A 24 8.84 4.05 -2.14
CA ASP A 24 9.94 4.44 -1.26
C ASP A 24 10.26 3.36 -0.21
N ASN A 25 9.24 2.81 0.45
CA ASN A 25 9.40 1.72 1.40
C ASN A 25 10.00 0.45 0.75
N LYS A 26 9.61 0.15 -0.49
CA LYS A 26 10.19 -0.96 -1.26
C LYS A 26 11.68 -0.74 -1.53
N ASP A 27 12.06 0.45 -2.01
CA ASP A 27 13.46 0.77 -2.30
C ASP A 27 14.33 0.72 -1.03
N LYS A 28 13.81 1.25 0.10
CA LYS A 28 14.47 1.14 1.41
C LYS A 28 14.60 -0.32 1.86
N THR A 29 13.55 -1.12 1.68
CA THR A 29 13.57 -2.56 2.02
C THR A 29 14.63 -3.31 1.24
N ASP A 30 14.73 -3.06 -0.07
CA ASP A 30 15.71 -3.71 -0.93
C ASP A 30 17.16 -3.33 -0.52
N GLN A 31 17.40 -2.05 -0.20
CA GLN A 31 18.68 -1.57 0.32
C GLN A 31 19.02 -2.18 1.69
N PHE A 32 18.03 -2.26 2.59
CA PHE A 32 18.20 -2.85 3.91
C PHE A 32 18.60 -4.33 3.81
N ILE A 33 17.95 -5.09 2.93
CA ILE A 33 18.27 -6.51 2.72
C ILE A 33 19.71 -6.67 2.21
N GLU A 34 20.13 -5.86 1.24
CA GLU A 34 21.51 -5.88 0.74
C GLU A 34 22.51 -5.59 1.86
N LYS A 35 22.30 -4.49 2.60
CA LYS A 35 23.12 -4.09 3.76
C LYS A 35 23.20 -5.20 4.82
N LYS A 36 22.07 -5.82 5.19
CA LYS A 36 22.03 -6.91 6.17
C LYS A 36 22.85 -8.11 5.70
N ASN A 37 22.70 -8.51 4.43
CA ASN A 37 23.45 -9.63 3.87
C ASN A 37 24.96 -9.37 3.86
N GLU A 38 25.40 -8.16 3.47
CA GLU A 38 26.81 -7.79 3.51
C GLU A 38 27.39 -7.82 4.93
N ILE A 39 26.64 -7.32 5.91
CA ILE A 39 27.03 -7.32 7.32
C ILE A 39 27.14 -8.75 7.85
N GLU A 40 26.13 -9.60 7.62
CA GLU A 40 26.15 -10.99 8.07
C GLU A 40 27.26 -11.81 7.38
N GLU A 41 27.55 -11.53 6.10
CA GLU A 41 28.73 -12.11 5.45
C GLU A 41 30.03 -11.63 6.11
N GLY A 42 30.14 -10.35 6.43
CA GLY A 42 31.28 -9.78 7.16
C GLY A 42 31.47 -10.44 8.53
N ILE A 43 30.38 -10.60 9.29
CA ILE A 43 30.37 -11.28 10.60
C ILE A 43 30.85 -12.73 10.45
N SER A 44 30.39 -13.45 9.43
CA SER A 44 30.76 -14.86 9.20
C SER A 44 32.25 -15.07 8.95
N ARG A 45 32.98 -14.03 8.52
CA ARG A 45 34.42 -14.06 8.24
C ARG A 45 35.27 -13.72 9.46
N ILE A 46 34.66 -13.30 10.57
CA ILE A 46 35.39 -12.98 11.79
C ILE A 46 35.95 -14.28 12.41
N PRO A 47 37.27 -14.34 12.69
CA PRO A 47 37.86 -15.51 13.35
C PRO A 47 37.23 -15.76 14.72
N THR A 48 36.96 -17.03 15.03
CA THR A 48 36.35 -17.45 16.31
C THR A 48 37.39 -17.92 17.33
N ASP A 49 38.67 -17.85 17.01
CA ASP A 49 39.80 -18.31 17.81
C ASP A 49 40.55 -17.15 18.49
N LEU A 50 39.83 -16.06 18.78
CA LEU A 50 40.36 -14.89 19.45
C LEU A 50 40.52 -15.14 20.97
N PRO A 51 41.46 -14.45 21.65
CA PRO A 51 41.54 -14.46 23.11
C PRO A 51 40.21 -14.03 23.75
N ASP A 52 39.81 -14.66 24.86
CA ASP A 52 38.49 -14.48 25.50
C ASP A 52 38.04 -13.02 25.65
N GLU A 53 38.94 -12.13 26.07
CA GLU A 53 38.62 -10.71 26.24
C GLU A 53 38.30 -10.02 24.92
N ILE A 54 39.04 -10.35 23.85
CA ILE A 54 38.80 -9.82 22.51
C ILE A 54 37.52 -10.43 21.93
N GLN A 55 37.31 -11.74 22.10
CA GLN A 55 36.11 -12.42 21.63
C GLN A 55 34.85 -11.79 22.24
N ARG A 56 34.85 -11.52 23.56
CA ARG A 56 33.71 -10.84 24.22
C ARG A 56 33.43 -9.45 23.66
N GLN A 57 34.46 -8.66 23.37
CA GLN A 57 34.27 -7.33 22.79
C GLN A 57 33.72 -7.41 21.36
N VAL A 58 34.20 -8.38 20.58
CA VAL A 58 33.70 -8.65 19.22
C VAL A 58 32.25 -9.11 19.25
N ASP A 59 31.90 -10.07 20.11
CA ASP A 59 30.54 -10.57 20.26
C ASP A 59 29.56 -9.44 20.65
N ALA A 60 29.96 -8.59 21.60
CA ALA A 60 29.17 -7.43 22.00
C ALA A 60 29.00 -6.42 20.85
N ALA A 61 30.03 -6.21 20.03
CA ALA A 61 29.92 -5.34 18.86
C ALA A 61 28.97 -5.93 17.79
N ILE A 62 29.04 -7.24 17.55
CA ILE A 62 28.14 -7.95 16.64
C ILE A 62 26.69 -7.87 17.12
N GLU A 63 26.46 -8.06 18.42
CA GLU A 63 25.13 -7.99 19.01
C GLU A 63 24.52 -6.58 18.84
N ASN A 64 25.31 -5.53 19.09
CA ASN A 64 24.85 -4.15 18.85
C ASN A 64 24.51 -3.91 17.37
N ILE A 65 25.35 -4.37 16.43
CA ILE A 65 25.06 -4.23 14.99
C ILE A 65 23.76 -4.95 14.60
N ARG A 66 23.54 -6.17 15.12
CA ARG A 66 22.30 -6.92 14.87
C ARG A 66 21.08 -6.26 15.51
N HIS A 67 21.25 -5.64 16.67
CA HIS A 67 20.21 -4.85 17.31
C HIS A 67 19.81 -3.66 16.43
N ASP A 68 20.77 -2.87 15.95
CA ASP A 68 20.52 -1.73 15.05
C ASP A 68 19.81 -2.16 13.76
N LEU A 69 20.23 -3.30 13.18
CA LEU A 69 19.57 -3.87 12.00
C LEU A 69 18.13 -4.32 12.29
N ASN A 70 17.87 -4.87 13.47
CA ASN A 70 16.52 -5.28 13.85
C ASN A 70 15.62 -4.05 14.06
N GLU A 71 16.10 -3.00 14.71
CA GLU A 71 15.35 -1.74 14.86
C GLU A 71 14.99 -1.13 13.49
N GLU A 72 15.97 -1.01 12.59
CA GLU A 72 15.73 -0.50 11.23
C GLU A 72 14.71 -1.38 10.46
N GLY A 73 14.79 -2.71 10.62
CA GLY A 73 13.81 -3.63 10.04
C GLY A 73 12.41 -3.51 10.64
N GLU A 74 12.29 -3.21 11.93
CA GLU A 74 11.00 -2.94 12.60
C GLU A 74 10.38 -1.64 12.11
N GLU A 75 11.18 -0.57 11.95
CA GLU A 75 10.71 0.71 11.41
C GLU A 75 10.15 0.55 9.99
N LEU A 76 10.85 -0.20 9.11
CA LEU A 76 10.38 -0.49 7.76
C LEU A 76 9.08 -1.30 7.74
N GLU A 77 8.93 -2.25 8.66
CA GLU A 77 7.70 -3.03 8.79
C GLU A 77 6.53 -2.18 9.28
N GLN A 78 6.79 -1.27 10.23
CA GLN A 78 5.79 -0.35 10.73
C GLN A 78 5.33 0.61 9.62
N GLU A 79 6.26 1.22 8.89
CA GLU A 79 5.96 2.10 7.76
C GLU A 79 5.10 1.37 6.71
N ALA A 80 5.46 0.12 6.36
CA ALA A 80 4.65 -0.70 5.45
C ALA A 80 3.24 -0.99 6.00
N SER A 81 3.10 -1.17 7.31
CA SER A 81 1.79 -1.44 7.92
C SER A 81 0.90 -0.19 7.92
N GLU A 82 1.47 0.99 8.18
CA GLU A 82 0.77 2.27 8.08
C GLU A 82 0.30 2.57 6.65
N ILE A 83 1.15 2.32 5.65
CA ILE A 83 0.77 2.49 4.23
C ILE A 83 -0.36 1.51 3.86
N SER A 84 -0.32 0.28 4.37
CA SER A 84 -1.40 -0.70 4.14
C SER A 84 -2.73 -0.26 4.73
N GLU A 85 -2.73 0.30 5.94
CA GLU A 85 -3.95 0.82 6.58
C GLU A 85 -4.56 1.99 5.79
N ASP A 86 -3.72 2.92 5.32
CA ASP A 86 -4.14 4.01 4.43
C ASP A 86 -4.74 3.46 3.11
N ALA A 87 -4.16 2.38 2.57
CA ALA A 87 -4.67 1.74 1.36
C ALA A 87 -6.04 1.09 1.59
N ASP A 88 -6.24 0.41 2.72
CA ASP A 88 -7.52 -0.17 3.12
C ASP A 88 -8.61 0.92 3.24
N GLU A 89 -8.30 2.07 3.87
CA GLU A 89 -9.24 3.20 3.97
C GLU A 89 -9.70 3.69 2.59
N VAL A 90 -8.76 3.82 1.64
CA VAL A 90 -9.07 4.26 0.28
C VAL A 90 -9.95 3.24 -0.45
N MET A 91 -9.66 1.95 -0.31
CA MET A 91 -10.42 0.89 -0.97
C MET A 91 -11.85 0.78 -0.41
N ASP A 92 -12.02 0.80 0.92
CA ASP A 92 -13.32 0.78 1.57
C ASP A 92 -14.18 1.98 1.17
N THR A 93 -13.56 3.16 1.12
CA THR A 93 -14.24 4.39 0.69
C THR A 93 -14.64 4.31 -0.78
N ALA A 94 -13.76 3.82 -1.65
CA ALA A 94 -14.04 3.64 -3.06
C ALA A 94 -15.19 2.63 -3.30
N ASP A 95 -15.20 1.51 -2.58
CA ASP A 95 -16.26 0.50 -2.67
C ASP A 95 -17.62 1.11 -2.26
N SER A 96 -17.67 1.83 -1.13
CA SER A 96 -18.86 2.54 -0.66
C SER A 96 -19.41 3.55 -1.67
N ILE A 97 -18.53 4.36 -2.28
CA ILE A 97 -18.93 5.36 -3.28
C ILE A 97 -19.41 4.68 -4.57
N SER A 98 -18.69 3.65 -5.05
CA SER A 98 -19.09 2.90 -6.24
C SER A 98 -20.48 2.29 -6.05
N ASP A 99 -20.76 1.69 -4.90
CA ASP A 99 -22.05 1.05 -4.64
C ASP A 99 -23.20 2.06 -4.60
N ASP A 100 -23.01 3.21 -3.96
CA ASP A 100 -23.99 4.30 -3.96
C ASP A 100 -24.24 4.86 -5.37
N LEU A 101 -23.19 5.00 -6.19
CA LEU A 101 -23.32 5.41 -7.59
C LEU A 101 -24.06 4.35 -8.41
N LYS A 102 -23.74 3.07 -8.26
CA LYS A 102 -24.45 1.97 -8.95
C LYS A 102 -25.93 1.97 -8.60
N GLU A 103 -26.27 2.14 -7.32
CA GLU A 103 -27.67 2.23 -6.89
C GLU A 103 -28.39 3.43 -7.54
N LYS A 104 -27.75 4.61 -7.55
CA LYS A 104 -28.30 5.81 -8.18
C LYS A 104 -28.44 5.69 -9.69
N GLY A 105 -27.45 5.11 -10.37
CA GLY A 105 -27.47 4.87 -11.81
C GLY A 105 -28.60 3.92 -12.22
N ASN A 106 -28.78 2.83 -11.47
CA ASN A 106 -29.88 1.88 -11.69
C ASN A 106 -31.26 2.53 -11.45
N LYS A 107 -31.43 3.29 -10.37
CA LYS A 107 -32.68 4.04 -10.11
C LYS A 107 -33.02 5.03 -11.22
N LEU A 108 -32.02 5.64 -11.86
CA LEU A 108 -32.24 6.51 -13.02
C LEU A 108 -32.69 5.69 -14.24
N LYS A 109 -32.05 4.55 -14.52
CA LYS A 109 -32.45 3.66 -15.61
C LYS A 109 -33.88 3.12 -15.46
N ASP A 110 -34.34 2.87 -14.23
CA ASP A 110 -35.72 2.42 -13.97
C ASP A 110 -36.79 3.45 -14.41
N LEU A 111 -36.42 4.73 -14.59
CA LEU A 111 -37.32 5.79 -15.04
C LEU A 111 -37.43 5.86 -16.57
N ASN A 112 -36.76 4.97 -17.32
CA ASN A 112 -36.71 5.01 -18.78
C ASN A 112 -38.09 4.87 -19.47
N GLY A 113 -39.06 4.23 -18.81
CA GLY A 113 -40.41 4.07 -19.30
C GLY A 113 -41.29 5.33 -19.20
N ILE A 114 -40.80 6.41 -18.56
CA ILE A 114 -41.58 7.64 -18.37
C ILE A 114 -41.47 8.51 -19.64
N PRO A 115 -42.60 8.85 -20.30
CA PRO A 115 -42.59 9.71 -21.48
C PRO A 115 -41.86 11.03 -21.20
N ILE A 116 -41.09 11.52 -22.18
CA ILE A 116 -40.25 12.74 -22.11
C ILE A 116 -38.99 12.59 -21.24
N LEU A 117 -39.08 11.89 -20.11
CA LEU A 117 -37.95 11.71 -19.18
C LEU A 117 -37.09 10.48 -19.49
N GLY A 118 -37.59 9.51 -20.26
CA GLY A 118 -36.95 8.23 -20.46
C GLY A 118 -35.52 8.32 -21.00
N ASN A 119 -35.34 8.99 -22.14
CA ASN A 119 -34.01 9.17 -22.76
C ASN A 119 -33.04 9.97 -21.87
N PHE A 120 -33.55 10.92 -21.08
CA PHE A 120 -32.72 11.67 -20.13
C PHE A 120 -32.27 10.77 -18.99
N ALA A 121 -33.18 9.98 -18.44
CA ALA A 121 -32.92 9.09 -17.32
C ALA A 121 -31.96 7.95 -17.72
N ASP A 122 -32.10 7.39 -18.92
CA ASP A 122 -31.15 6.44 -19.48
C ASP A 122 -29.75 7.04 -19.61
N ALA A 123 -29.63 8.21 -20.26
CA ALA A 123 -28.33 8.86 -20.48
C ALA A 123 -27.63 9.25 -19.16
N LYS A 124 -28.39 9.76 -18.19
CA LYS A 124 -27.83 10.08 -16.86
C LYS A 124 -27.56 8.84 -16.02
N GLY A 125 -28.36 7.80 -16.16
CA GLY A 125 -28.10 6.51 -15.53
C GLY A 125 -26.78 5.93 -15.99
N GLU A 126 -26.53 5.92 -17.30
CA GLU A 126 -25.25 5.48 -17.88
C GLU A 126 -24.07 6.31 -17.37
N GLU A 127 -24.18 7.64 -17.39
CA GLU A 127 -23.11 8.52 -16.91
C GLU A 127 -22.73 8.26 -15.44
N VAL A 128 -23.73 7.95 -14.59
CA VAL A 128 -23.49 7.63 -13.18
C VAL A 128 -22.87 6.24 -13.00
N LEU A 129 -23.22 5.27 -13.84
CA LEU A 129 -22.60 3.95 -13.84
C LEU A 129 -21.13 4.03 -14.29
N ASP A 130 -20.84 4.79 -15.35
CA ASP A 130 -19.46 5.05 -15.80
C ASP A 130 -18.61 5.69 -14.69
N GLN A 131 -19.23 6.56 -13.87
CA GLN A 131 -18.57 7.16 -12.72
C GLN A 131 -18.25 6.12 -11.64
N ALA A 132 -19.14 5.16 -11.40
CA ALA A 132 -18.88 4.06 -10.46
C ALA A 132 -17.70 3.20 -10.94
N ASP A 133 -17.66 2.89 -12.22
CA ASP A 133 -16.57 2.09 -12.81
C ASP A 133 -15.22 2.80 -12.69
N GLN A 134 -15.17 4.13 -12.90
CA GLN A 134 -13.94 4.91 -12.65
C GLN A 134 -13.45 4.84 -11.19
N ILE A 135 -14.36 4.72 -10.22
CA ILE A 135 -13.98 4.56 -8.81
C ILE A 135 -13.41 3.16 -8.57
N ILE A 136 -14.01 2.14 -9.18
CA ILE A 136 -13.51 0.76 -9.13
C ILE A 136 -12.11 0.65 -9.74
N ASP A 137 -11.84 1.33 -10.86
CA ASP A 137 -10.50 1.36 -11.45
C ASP A 137 -9.47 1.92 -10.47
N LEU A 138 -9.78 3.02 -9.79
CA LEU A 138 -8.90 3.61 -8.77
C LEU A 138 -8.69 2.67 -7.59
N ARG A 139 -9.73 1.97 -7.14
CA ARG A 139 -9.65 0.95 -6.09
C ARG A 139 -8.75 -0.22 -6.48
N GLN A 140 -8.80 -0.66 -7.75
CA GLN A 140 -7.94 -1.72 -8.27
C GLN A 140 -6.47 -1.27 -8.34
N GLU A 141 -6.22 -0.03 -8.76
CA GLU A 141 -4.87 0.53 -8.72
C GLU A 141 -4.33 0.59 -7.29
N THR A 142 -5.13 1.01 -6.29
CA THR A 142 -4.73 0.99 -4.88
C THR A 142 -4.39 -0.42 -4.40
N GLN A 143 -5.20 -1.42 -4.76
CA GLN A 143 -4.95 -2.83 -4.42
C GLN A 143 -3.58 -3.29 -4.94
N GLN A 144 -3.23 -2.91 -6.17
CA GLN A 144 -1.95 -3.30 -6.75
C GLN A 144 -0.77 -2.76 -5.93
N TYR A 145 -0.84 -1.52 -5.44
CA TYR A 145 0.21 -0.99 -4.55
C TYR A 145 0.26 -1.72 -3.21
N GLN A 146 -0.89 -2.13 -2.67
CA GLN A 146 -0.94 -2.93 -1.45
C GLN A 146 -0.33 -4.32 -1.65
N ASP A 147 -0.62 -4.98 -2.77
CA ASP A 147 -0.07 -6.30 -3.11
C ASP A 147 1.47 -6.24 -3.27
N ASP A 148 1.97 -5.20 -3.95
CA ASP A 148 3.41 -4.95 -4.12
C ASP A 148 4.10 -4.67 -2.78
N LEU A 149 3.44 -3.89 -1.91
CA LEU A 149 3.92 -3.59 -0.57
C LEU A 149 3.99 -4.85 0.30
N LEU A 150 2.97 -5.70 0.24
CA LEU A 150 2.93 -6.98 0.94
C LEU A 150 4.06 -7.90 0.46
N ALA A 151 4.32 -7.93 -0.85
CA ALA A 151 5.46 -8.66 -1.41
C ALA A 151 6.79 -8.13 -0.86
N SER A 152 6.94 -6.81 -0.72
CA SER A 152 8.12 -6.21 -0.10
C SER A 152 8.26 -6.59 1.38
N LYS A 153 7.18 -6.49 2.16
CA LYS A 153 7.11 -6.87 3.57
C LYS A 153 7.49 -8.34 3.79
N ASN A 154 6.99 -9.24 2.94
CA ASN A 154 7.33 -10.66 3.02
C ASN A 154 8.82 -10.92 2.75
N ARG A 155 9.45 -10.16 1.83
CA ARG A 155 10.90 -10.25 1.61
C ARG A 155 11.66 -9.80 2.84
N LEU A 156 11.27 -8.68 3.46
CA LEU A 156 11.86 -8.20 4.71
C LEU A 156 11.79 -9.26 5.83
N MET A 157 10.62 -9.89 6.02
CA MET A 157 10.45 -10.94 7.04
C MET A 157 11.28 -12.20 6.77
N ASN A 158 11.45 -12.60 5.51
CA ASN A 158 12.30 -13.76 5.17
C ASN A 158 13.78 -13.49 5.44
N HIS A 159 14.16 -12.22 5.60
CA HIS A 159 15.49 -11.78 5.97
C HIS A 159 15.58 -11.35 7.43
N ARG A 160 14.60 -11.63 8.31
CA ARG A 160 14.75 -11.50 9.77
C ARG A 160 15.56 -12.66 10.33
#